data_AF-H8Z1S1-F1
#
_entry.id   AF-H8Z1S1-F1
#
_cell.length_a   1.000
_cell.length_b   1.000
_cell.length_c   1.000
_cell.angle_alpha   90.00
_cell.angle_beta   90.00
_cell.angle_gamma   90.00
#
_symmetry.space_group_name_H-M   'P 1'
#
loop_
_entity.id
_entity.type
_entity.pdbx_description
1 polymer ?
#
loop_
_entity_poly.entity_id
_entity_poly.type
_entity_poly.pdbx_seq_one_letter_code
_entity_poly.pdbx_strand_id
1 'polypeptide(L)'
;MRLQRREGESDWDFSTRLNQQVFESIYHCDYDFAPRAIERIVGLTPGSKLDQVGFLSPDIVCGFCHQVAFILAKALSNGGLNAKPLGVNGHVVTLAYIDGKPFVLDPDIGVGPIAYGDQMSDEAAHAYKTKLMDSTDQPPSPGLVRYMNKIVEAYATTEDDRPYFTLDWMSRIQIRQQRYILFVTVFAYGIGFLGLLLIFLCAVPGFKRRDT
;
A
#
# COMPACT_ATOMS: atom_id res chain seq x y z
N MET A 1 9.67 8.59 11.68
CA MET A 1 9.44 9.34 10.43
C MET A 1 8.27 10.28 10.64
N ARG A 2 8.36 11.58 10.29
CA ARG A 2 7.22 12.52 10.37
C ARG A 2 6.59 12.68 8.98
N LEU A 3 5.38 12.16 8.82
CA LEU A 3 4.55 12.32 7.61
C LEU A 3 3.79 13.66 7.60
N GLN A 4 4.28 14.65 8.34
CA GLN A 4 3.66 15.96 8.50
C GLN A 4 4.47 17.02 7.75
N ARG A 5 3.79 18.09 7.35
CA ARG A 5 4.38 19.28 6.76
C ARG A 5 5.26 20.01 7.77
N ARG A 6 6.43 20.45 7.33
CA ARG A 6 7.34 21.29 8.13
C ARG A 6 6.93 22.76 8.00
N GLU A 7 7.28 23.56 9.00
CA GLU A 7 7.05 25.00 8.94
C GLU A 7 7.81 25.61 7.74
N GLY A 8 7.12 26.40 6.93
CA GLY A 8 7.68 27.05 5.73
C GLY A 8 7.96 26.12 4.53
N GLU A 9 7.59 24.83 4.60
CA GLU A 9 7.81 23.87 3.51
C GLU A 9 6.81 24.09 2.36
N SER A 10 7.32 24.26 1.14
CA SER A 10 6.51 24.44 -0.07
C SER A 10 5.65 23.20 -0.38
N ASP A 11 4.60 23.34 -1.21
CA ASP A 11 3.80 22.19 -1.68
C ASP A 11 4.68 21.19 -2.45
N TRP A 12 5.62 21.71 -3.23
CA TRP A 12 6.57 20.91 -4.01
C TRP A 12 7.51 20.11 -3.11
N ASP A 13 8.19 20.75 -2.16
CA ASP A 13 9.16 20.09 -1.28
C ASP A 13 8.46 19.07 -0.38
N PHE A 14 7.29 19.43 0.15
CA PHE A 14 6.51 18.54 0.99
C PHE A 14 6.09 17.28 0.24
N SER A 15 5.56 17.43 -0.97
CA SER A 15 5.07 16.31 -1.77
C SER A 15 6.19 15.42 -2.28
N THR A 16 7.27 16.00 -2.80
CA THR A 16 8.47 15.27 -3.24
C THR A 16 9.07 14.46 -2.09
N ARG A 17 9.23 15.08 -0.91
CA ARG A 17 9.76 14.39 0.27
C ARG A 17 8.86 13.24 0.70
N LEU A 18 7.55 13.45 0.82
CA LEU A 18 6.65 12.37 1.24
C LEU A 18 6.62 11.22 0.23
N ASN A 19 6.63 11.52 -1.07
CA ASN A 19 6.67 10.50 -2.11
C ASN A 19 7.92 9.62 -1.96
N GLN A 20 9.09 10.25 -1.83
CA GLN A 20 10.35 9.54 -1.63
C GLN A 20 10.35 8.74 -0.31
N GLN A 21 9.78 9.28 0.77
CA GLN A 21 9.67 8.59 2.05
C GLN A 21 8.75 7.35 2.00
N VAL A 22 7.63 7.43 1.27
CA VAL A 22 6.76 6.27 1.06
C VAL A 22 7.49 5.22 0.22
N PHE A 23 8.16 5.62 -0.86
CA PHE A 23 9.00 4.72 -1.66
C PHE A 23 10.09 4.03 -0.82
N GLU A 24 10.82 4.78 0.01
CA GLU A 24 11.85 4.23 0.91
C GLU A 24 11.31 3.27 1.96
N SER A 25 10.00 3.31 2.26
CA SER A 25 9.39 2.32 3.13
C SER A 25 9.15 0.97 2.44
N ILE A 26 9.22 0.94 1.10
CA ILE A 26 8.95 -0.25 0.28
C ILE A 26 10.09 -0.65 -0.66
N TYR A 27 11.15 0.14 -0.84
CA TYR A 27 12.19 -0.15 -1.83
C TYR A 27 12.98 -1.44 -1.57
N HIS A 28 12.93 -1.97 -0.35
CA HIS A 28 13.49 -3.27 0.02
C HIS A 28 12.66 -4.46 -0.48
N CYS A 29 11.51 -4.20 -1.12
CA CYS A 29 10.71 -5.22 -1.77
C CYS A 29 11.44 -5.82 -2.96
N ASP A 30 11.60 -7.13 -2.96
CA ASP A 30 12.08 -7.85 -4.14
C ASP A 30 10.96 -7.90 -5.20
N TYR A 31 11.17 -7.23 -6.33
CA TYR A 31 10.19 -7.12 -7.42
C TYR A 31 9.96 -8.45 -8.17
N ASP A 32 10.69 -9.51 -7.81
CA ASP A 32 10.46 -10.89 -8.29
C ASP A 32 9.11 -11.50 -7.82
N PHE A 33 8.33 -10.78 -7.00
CA PHE A 33 6.98 -11.19 -6.60
C PHE A 33 5.89 -11.03 -7.67
N ALA A 34 6.19 -10.36 -8.78
CA ALA A 34 5.29 -10.33 -9.93
C ALA A 34 5.32 -11.68 -10.66
N PRO A 35 4.29 -12.09 -11.39
CA PRO A 35 2.99 -12.70 -11.07
C PRO A 35 3.00 -14.12 -10.46
N ARG A 36 4.16 -14.77 -10.24
CA ARG A 36 4.20 -16.21 -9.87
C ARG A 36 3.58 -16.53 -8.51
N ALA A 37 3.61 -15.58 -7.58
CA ALA A 37 2.94 -15.74 -6.29
C ALA A 37 1.43 -15.68 -6.47
N ILE A 38 0.90 -14.65 -7.16
CA ILE A 38 -0.54 -14.50 -7.40
C ILE A 38 -1.12 -15.71 -8.15
N GLU A 39 -0.40 -16.27 -9.13
CA GLU A 39 -0.84 -17.48 -9.84
C GLU A 39 -0.82 -18.75 -8.96
N ARG A 40 0.10 -18.87 -7.99
CA ARG A 40 0.02 -19.92 -6.94
C ARG A 40 -1.08 -19.66 -5.90
N ILE A 41 -1.47 -18.40 -5.73
CA ILE A 41 -2.47 -17.88 -4.77
C ILE A 41 -3.91 -18.03 -5.29
N VAL A 42 -4.17 -18.29 -6.58
CA VAL A 42 -5.57 -18.49 -7.03
C VAL A 42 -6.11 -19.89 -6.69
N GLY A 43 -5.28 -20.77 -6.13
CA GLY A 43 -5.65 -22.10 -5.65
C GLY A 43 -5.99 -22.17 -4.15
N LEU A 44 -6.67 -21.16 -3.59
CA LEU A 44 -6.82 -21.04 -2.13
C LEU A 44 -7.93 -21.90 -1.52
N THR A 45 -7.49 -22.78 -0.63
CA THR A 45 -8.26 -23.35 0.47
C THR A 45 -8.68 -22.24 1.46
N PRO A 46 -9.93 -22.24 1.97
CA PRO A 46 -10.37 -21.30 3.01
C PRO A 46 -9.46 -21.33 4.24
N GLY A 47 -9.00 -20.17 4.73
CA GLY A 47 -8.19 -20.06 5.95
C GLY A 47 -6.67 -19.87 5.75
N SER A 48 -6.21 -19.59 4.54
CA SER A 48 -4.81 -19.20 4.32
C SER A 48 -4.54 -17.76 4.81
N LYS A 49 -3.28 -17.45 5.13
CA LYS A 49 -2.82 -16.10 5.52
C LYS A 49 -3.18 -15.01 4.49
N LEU A 50 -3.61 -15.35 3.28
CA LEU A 50 -4.02 -14.40 2.25
C LEU A 50 -5.38 -13.75 2.48
N ASP A 51 -6.25 -14.34 3.30
CA ASP A 51 -7.45 -13.64 3.80
C ASP A 51 -7.08 -12.46 4.72
N GLN A 52 -5.82 -12.40 5.20
CA GLN A 52 -5.25 -11.28 5.95
C GLN A 52 -4.42 -10.33 5.06
N VAL A 53 -4.08 -10.73 3.83
CA VAL A 53 -3.42 -9.88 2.82
C VAL A 53 -4.51 -9.07 2.13
N GLY A 54 -5.20 -8.27 2.94
CA GLY A 54 -6.26 -7.41 2.49
C GLY A 54 -5.69 -6.27 1.64
N PHE A 55 -6.59 -5.71 0.85
CA PHE A 55 -6.48 -4.39 0.24
C PHE A 55 -5.90 -3.29 1.19
N LEU A 56 -6.00 -3.49 2.51
CA LEU A 56 -5.33 -2.70 3.56
C LEU A 56 -4.79 -3.61 4.68
N SER A 57 -4.02 -4.64 4.31
CA SER A 57 -3.19 -5.40 5.25
C SER A 57 -2.42 -4.44 6.18
N PRO A 58 -2.25 -4.76 7.48
CA PRO A 58 -1.43 -3.94 8.37
C PRO A 58 0.02 -3.84 7.88
N ASP A 59 0.48 -4.86 7.16
CA ASP A 59 1.77 -4.89 6.48
C ASP A 59 1.62 -4.39 5.05
N ILE A 60 2.51 -3.50 4.60
CA ILE A 60 2.57 -3.07 3.20
C ILE A 60 2.98 -4.28 2.36
N VAL A 61 2.15 -4.60 1.36
CA VAL A 61 2.39 -5.73 0.47
C VAL A 61 3.13 -5.24 -0.76
N CYS A 62 4.32 -5.78 -1.00
CA CYS A 62 5.12 -5.47 -2.18
C CYS A 62 4.30 -5.72 -3.47
N GLY A 63 4.34 -4.75 -4.40
CA GLY A 63 3.63 -4.84 -5.69
C GLY A 63 2.15 -4.42 -5.65
N PHE A 64 1.66 -3.89 -4.53
CA PHE A 64 0.29 -3.38 -4.41
C PHE A 64 0.29 -1.84 -4.51
N CYS A 65 0.42 -1.31 -5.73
CA CYS A 65 0.50 0.13 -6.02
C CYS A 65 -0.60 0.97 -5.36
N HIS A 66 -1.82 0.43 -5.29
CA HIS A 66 -2.94 1.11 -4.64
C HIS A 66 -2.74 1.39 -3.15
N GLN A 67 -2.01 0.55 -2.42
CA GLN A 67 -1.77 0.73 -0.99
C GLN A 67 -0.87 1.93 -0.74
N VAL A 68 0.25 2.01 -1.46
CA VAL A 68 1.23 3.08 -1.30
C VAL A 68 0.72 4.40 -1.88
N ALA A 69 -0.03 4.37 -2.98
CA ALA A 69 -0.75 5.54 -3.47
C ALA A 69 -1.77 6.07 -2.45
N PHE A 70 -2.51 5.18 -1.77
CA PHE A 70 -3.42 5.58 -0.70
C PHE A 70 -2.70 6.19 0.51
N ILE A 71 -1.60 5.57 0.95
CA ILE A 71 -0.79 6.08 2.06
C ILE A 71 -0.27 7.48 1.74
N LEU A 72 0.28 7.68 0.55
CA LEU A 72 0.78 8.98 0.11
C LEU A 72 -0.35 10.01 0.02
N ALA A 73 -1.47 9.69 -0.63
CA ALA A 73 -2.62 10.57 -0.75
C ALA A 73 -3.15 11.02 0.62
N LYS A 74 -3.23 10.11 1.59
CA LYS A 74 -3.65 10.43 2.96
C LYS A 74 -2.62 11.30 3.70
N ALA A 75 -1.33 11.02 3.54
CA ALA A 75 -0.27 11.82 4.15
C ALA A 75 -0.25 13.26 3.61
N LEU A 76 -0.39 13.42 2.29
CA LEU A 76 -0.50 14.73 1.63
C LEU A 76 -1.76 15.48 2.09
N SER A 77 -2.91 14.80 2.15
CA SER A 77 -4.17 15.37 2.63
C SER A 77 -4.07 15.87 4.07
N ASN A 78 -3.41 15.12 4.95
CA ASN A 78 -3.16 15.53 6.33
C ASN A 78 -2.22 16.74 6.43
N GLY A 79 -1.37 16.97 5.42
CA GLY A 79 -0.50 18.14 5.30
C GLY A 79 -1.16 19.34 4.62
N GLY A 80 -2.45 19.24 4.26
CA GLY A 80 -3.24 20.33 3.67
C GLY A 80 -3.29 20.36 2.14
N LEU A 81 -2.71 19.38 1.43
CA LEU A 81 -2.81 19.30 -0.03
C LEU A 81 -4.07 18.52 -0.43
N ASN A 82 -4.72 18.95 -1.52
CA ASN A 82 -5.77 18.13 -2.13
C ASN A 82 -5.09 16.96 -2.86
N ALA A 83 -5.23 15.74 -2.35
CA ALA A 83 -4.63 14.55 -2.94
C ALA A 83 -5.59 13.35 -2.93
N LYS A 84 -5.50 12.49 -3.95
CA LYS A 84 -6.32 11.28 -4.07
C LYS A 84 -5.59 10.20 -4.87
N PRO A 85 -5.91 8.91 -4.64
CA PRO A 85 -5.45 7.84 -5.52
C PRO A 85 -6.09 8.00 -6.91
N LEU A 86 -5.29 7.77 -7.94
CA LEU A 86 -5.68 7.83 -9.34
C LEU A 86 -5.30 6.51 -10.01
N GLY A 87 -6.23 5.87 -10.70
CA GLY A 87 -5.94 4.69 -11.51
C GLY A 87 -5.53 5.14 -12.91
N VAL A 88 -4.39 4.66 -13.38
CA VAL A 88 -3.77 5.00 -14.67
C VAL A 88 -3.44 3.68 -15.38
N ASN A 89 -4.25 3.28 -16.35
CA ASN A 89 -4.06 2.07 -17.17
C ASN A 89 -3.51 0.82 -16.43
N GLY A 90 -4.22 0.37 -15.38
CA GLY A 90 -3.84 -0.80 -14.59
C GLY A 90 -2.78 -0.57 -13.50
N HIS A 91 -2.26 0.65 -13.39
CA HIS A 91 -1.45 1.16 -12.29
C HIS A 91 -2.24 2.09 -11.39
N VAL A 92 -1.77 2.34 -10.17
CA VAL A 92 -2.40 3.28 -9.23
C VAL A 92 -1.34 4.20 -8.64
N VAL A 93 -1.58 5.49 -8.77
CA VAL A 93 -0.65 6.58 -8.41
C VAL A 93 -1.36 7.59 -7.53
N THR A 94 -0.66 8.61 -7.06
CA THR A 94 -1.28 9.72 -6.31
C THR A 94 -1.41 10.95 -7.19
N LEU A 95 -2.63 11.43 -7.40
CA LEU A 95 -2.89 12.75 -7.96
C LEU A 95 -2.93 13.76 -6.82
N ALA A 96 -2.10 14.80 -6.88
CA ALA A 96 -2.06 15.89 -5.92
C ALA A 96 -2.15 17.25 -6.62
N TYR A 97 -2.76 18.24 -5.96
CA TYR A 97 -2.76 19.61 -6.42
C TYR A 97 -1.66 20.39 -5.69
N ILE A 98 -0.60 20.73 -6.40
CA ILE A 98 0.57 21.48 -5.91
C ILE A 98 0.45 22.89 -6.47
N ASP A 99 0.37 23.90 -5.61
CA ASP A 99 0.12 25.29 -6.02
C ASP A 99 -1.11 25.43 -6.94
N GLY A 100 -2.14 24.61 -6.68
CA GLY A 100 -3.39 24.57 -7.44
C GLY A 100 -3.34 23.82 -8.78
N LYS A 101 -2.18 23.31 -9.20
CA LYS A 101 -2.01 22.57 -10.46
C LYS A 101 -1.94 21.06 -10.21
N PRO A 102 -2.49 20.22 -11.10
CA PRO A 102 -2.53 18.78 -10.89
C PRO A 102 -1.18 18.13 -11.27
N PHE A 103 -0.66 17.30 -10.36
CA PHE A 103 0.55 16.51 -10.54
C PHE A 103 0.35 15.07 -10.10
N VAL A 104 1.00 14.15 -10.77
CA VAL A 104 1.09 12.74 -10.39
C VAL A 104 2.37 12.49 -9.61
N LEU A 105 2.24 11.71 -8.53
CA LEU A 105 3.33 11.15 -7.77
C LEU A 105 3.20 9.63 -7.78
N ASP A 106 4.28 8.94 -8.17
CA ASP A 106 4.39 7.49 -8.13
C ASP A 106 5.25 7.03 -6.95
N PRO A 107 4.62 6.61 -5.84
CA PRO A 107 5.33 6.10 -4.68
C PRO A 107 5.89 4.69 -4.87
N ASP A 108 5.52 3.94 -5.91
CA ASP A 108 6.07 2.60 -6.15
C ASP A 108 7.56 2.66 -6.46
N ILE A 109 7.98 3.74 -7.11
CA ILE A 109 9.36 3.94 -7.54
C ILE A 109 9.96 5.29 -7.10
N GLY A 110 9.21 6.08 -6.32
CA GLY A 110 9.64 7.38 -5.83
C GLY A 110 9.90 8.38 -6.95
N VAL A 111 8.99 8.44 -7.93
CA VAL A 111 9.05 9.37 -9.07
C VAL A 111 7.92 10.39 -8.98
N GLY A 112 8.21 11.62 -9.42
CA GLY A 112 7.31 12.76 -9.40
C GLY A 112 7.76 13.87 -8.45
N PRO A 113 7.07 15.02 -8.44
CA PRO A 113 5.83 15.30 -9.17
C PRO A 113 5.99 15.38 -10.69
N ILE A 114 5.06 14.79 -11.44
CA ILE A 114 4.94 14.86 -12.92
C ILE A 114 3.67 15.64 -13.27
N ALA A 115 3.71 16.56 -14.23
CA ALA A 115 2.53 17.32 -14.60
C ALA A 115 1.43 16.38 -15.15
N TYR A 116 0.21 16.51 -14.63
CA TYR A 116 -0.92 15.70 -15.10
C TYR A 116 -1.56 16.33 -16.33
N GLY A 117 -1.65 15.57 -17.43
CA GLY A 117 -2.25 16.02 -18.70
C GLY A 117 -1.52 15.45 -19.91
N ASP A 118 -1.59 16.15 -21.03
CA ASP A 118 -1.12 15.66 -22.35
C ASP A 118 0.37 15.33 -22.40
N GLN A 119 1.19 15.98 -21.57
CA GLN A 119 2.65 15.78 -21.51
C GLN A 119 3.08 14.71 -20.49
N MET A 120 2.14 14.12 -19.76
CA MET A 120 2.42 13.21 -18.66
C MET A 120 3.24 11.99 -19.11
N SER A 121 2.94 11.43 -20.30
CA SER A 121 3.67 10.28 -20.85
C SER A 121 5.16 10.57 -21.04
N ASP A 122 5.49 11.69 -21.68
CA ASP A 122 6.88 12.06 -21.99
C ASP A 122 7.65 12.42 -20.72
N GLU A 123 7.01 13.16 -19.81
CA GLU A 123 7.59 13.50 -18.51
C GLU A 123 7.82 12.26 -17.64
N ALA A 124 6.87 11.32 -17.61
CA ALA A 124 7.04 10.05 -16.92
C ALA A 124 8.18 9.25 -17.54
N ALA A 125 8.20 9.05 -18.86
CA ALA A 125 9.28 8.34 -19.54
C ALA A 125 10.67 8.93 -19.20
N HIS A 126 10.78 10.26 -19.18
CA HIS A 126 12.01 10.96 -18.80
C HIS A 126 12.37 10.71 -17.32
N ALA A 127 11.43 10.92 -16.40
CA ALA A 127 11.69 10.81 -14.97
C ALA A 127 12.09 9.38 -14.55
N TYR A 128 11.45 8.36 -15.13
CA TYR A 128 11.75 6.95 -14.87
C TYR A 128 13.14 6.58 -15.39
N LYS A 129 13.49 7.06 -16.59
CA LYS A 129 14.82 6.87 -17.16
C LYS A 129 15.90 7.50 -16.29
N THR A 130 15.69 8.72 -15.82
CA THR A 130 16.62 9.40 -14.90
C THR A 130 16.77 8.61 -13.59
N LYS A 131 15.67 8.14 -13.00
CA LYS A 131 15.70 7.33 -11.77
C LYS A 131 16.50 6.03 -11.94
N LEU A 132 16.39 5.36 -13.09
CA LEU A 132 17.20 4.18 -13.43
C LEU A 132 18.69 4.49 -13.51
N MET A 133 19.05 5.69 -13.98
CA MET A 133 20.44 6.12 -14.15
C MET A 133 21.07 6.63 -12.85
N ASP A 134 20.28 7.23 -11.95
CA ASP A 134 20.73 7.72 -10.64
C ASP A 134 21.03 6.60 -9.62
N SER A 135 20.65 5.36 -9.92
CA SER A 135 21.04 4.16 -9.17
C SER A 135 22.53 3.83 -9.41
N THR A 136 23.42 4.72 -8.99
CA THR A 136 24.87 4.60 -9.19
C THR A 136 25.46 3.60 -8.19
N ASP A 137 25.65 2.37 -8.64
CA ASP A 137 26.74 1.45 -8.25
C ASP A 137 26.56 0.07 -8.90
N GLN A 138 25.34 -0.28 -9.33
CA GLN A 138 25.05 -1.51 -10.05
C GLN A 138 24.01 -1.26 -11.15
N PRO A 139 24.12 -1.94 -12.32
CA PRO A 139 23.09 -1.87 -13.34
C PRO A 139 21.75 -2.37 -12.77
N PRO A 140 20.61 -1.74 -13.10
CA PRO A 140 19.30 -2.17 -12.63
C PRO A 140 19.03 -3.61 -13.09
N SER A 141 18.37 -4.39 -12.22
CA SER A 141 18.02 -5.77 -12.57
C SER A 141 17.11 -5.81 -13.81
N PRO A 142 17.20 -6.84 -14.66
CA PRO A 142 16.30 -6.98 -15.82
C PRO A 142 14.81 -6.99 -15.44
N GLY A 143 14.47 -7.46 -14.23
CA GLY A 143 13.13 -7.42 -13.67
C GLY A 143 12.65 -5.98 -13.42
N LEU A 144 13.48 -5.15 -12.78
CA LEU A 144 13.20 -3.74 -12.53
C LEU A 144 13.03 -2.96 -13.84
N VAL A 145 13.90 -3.17 -14.82
CA VAL A 145 13.79 -2.52 -16.13
C VAL A 145 12.47 -2.87 -16.81
N ARG A 146 12.09 -4.16 -16.81
CA ARG A 146 10.82 -4.61 -17.38
C ARG A 146 9.62 -4.02 -16.64
N TYR A 147 9.69 -3.94 -15.32
CA TYR A 147 8.64 -3.34 -14.49
C TYR A 147 8.47 -1.85 -14.82
N MET A 148 9.56 -1.10 -14.88
CA MET A 148 9.53 0.33 -15.18
C MET A 148 9.02 0.62 -16.59
N ASN A 149 9.38 -0.20 -17.59
CA ASN A 149 8.82 -0.05 -18.94
C ASN A 149 7.29 -0.25 -18.95
N LYS A 150 6.78 -1.25 -18.23
CA LYS A 150 5.32 -1.45 -18.09
C LYS A 150 4.63 -0.28 -17.40
N ILE A 151 5.29 0.32 -16.40
CA ILE A 151 4.73 1.51 -15.76
C ILE A 151 4.71 2.67 -16.75
N VAL A 152 5.79 2.94 -17.47
CA VAL A 152 5.81 4.01 -18.50
C VAL A 152 4.71 3.81 -19.54
N GLU A 153 4.46 2.57 -19.98
CA GLU A 153 3.32 2.24 -20.85
C GLU A 153 1.96 2.57 -20.21
N ALA A 154 1.83 2.47 -18.88
CA ALA A 154 0.61 2.87 -18.20
C ALA A 154 0.34 4.38 -18.33
N TYR A 155 1.37 5.21 -18.33
CA TYR A 155 1.27 6.67 -18.49
C TYR A 155 1.03 7.15 -19.93
N ALA A 156 1.00 6.25 -20.91
CA ALA A 156 0.93 6.60 -22.33
C ALA A 156 -0.37 7.33 -22.74
N THR A 157 -1.43 7.21 -21.94
CA THR A 157 -2.73 7.84 -22.18
C THR A 157 -3.41 8.20 -20.86
N THR A 158 -4.24 9.23 -20.89
CA THR A 158 -5.14 9.62 -19.78
C THR A 158 -6.59 9.19 -20.02
N GLU A 159 -6.91 8.57 -21.16
CA GLU A 159 -8.29 8.22 -21.55
C GLU A 159 -8.96 7.24 -20.58
N ASP A 160 -8.18 6.32 -20.02
CA ASP A 160 -8.64 5.32 -19.05
C ASP A 160 -8.47 5.76 -17.59
N ASP A 161 -8.06 7.01 -17.37
CA ASP A 161 -7.83 7.53 -16.03
C ASP A 161 -9.14 7.64 -15.28
N ARG A 162 -9.16 7.01 -14.11
CA ARG A 162 -10.34 7.00 -13.26
C ARG A 162 -9.96 7.24 -11.81
N PRO A 163 -10.77 8.00 -11.06
CA PRO A 163 -10.62 8.08 -9.62
C PRO A 163 -10.57 6.65 -9.05
N TYR A 164 -9.47 6.31 -8.39
CA TYR A 164 -9.32 4.99 -7.80
C TYR A 164 -9.84 5.07 -6.37
N PHE A 165 -11.07 4.61 -6.14
CA PHE A 165 -11.79 4.59 -4.85
C PHE A 165 -11.59 5.82 -3.94
N THR A 166 -12.67 6.50 -3.57
CA THR A 166 -12.56 7.68 -2.69
C THR A 166 -11.81 7.39 -1.37
N LEU A 167 -11.03 8.36 -0.88
CA LEU A 167 -10.31 8.23 0.41
C LEU A 167 -11.24 7.85 1.57
N ASP A 168 -12.47 8.36 1.53
CA ASP A 168 -13.51 8.03 2.50
C ASP A 168 -13.93 6.56 2.40
N TRP A 169 -14.21 6.05 1.20
CA TRP A 169 -14.52 4.63 1.00
C TRP A 169 -13.36 3.73 1.47
N MET A 170 -12.12 4.05 1.08
CA MET A 170 -10.92 3.33 1.52
C MET A 170 -10.81 3.31 3.04
N SER A 171 -11.04 4.46 3.69
CA SER A 171 -11.01 4.57 5.16
C SER A 171 -12.12 3.75 5.83
N ARG A 172 -13.32 3.67 5.24
CA ARG A 172 -14.39 2.80 5.74
C ARG A 172 -14.03 1.33 5.62
N ILE A 173 -13.42 0.91 4.51
CA ILE A 173 -12.92 -0.46 4.34
C ILE A 173 -11.85 -0.75 5.38
N GLN A 174 -10.92 0.17 5.63
CA GLN A 174 -9.89 0.05 6.67
C GLN A 174 -10.51 -0.22 8.04
N ILE A 175 -11.48 0.61 8.45
CA ILE A 175 -12.15 0.49 9.75
C ILE A 175 -12.89 -0.85 9.85
N ARG A 176 -13.56 -1.28 8.78
CA ARG A 176 -14.27 -2.57 8.75
C ARG A 176 -13.30 -3.74 8.87
N GLN A 177 -12.17 -3.71 8.16
CA GLN A 177 -11.14 -4.74 8.25
C GLN A 177 -10.51 -4.79 9.64
N GLN A 178 -10.16 -3.64 10.24
CA GLN A 178 -9.63 -3.57 11.60
C GLN A 178 -10.62 -4.14 12.64
N ARG A 179 -11.91 -3.83 12.50
CA ARG A 179 -12.96 -4.40 13.37
C ARG A 179 -13.08 -5.91 13.20
N TYR A 180 -13.03 -6.40 11.96
CA TYR A 180 -13.07 -7.83 11.68
C TYR A 180 -11.86 -8.56 12.28
N ILE A 181 -10.65 -8.03 12.08
CA ILE A 181 -9.41 -8.58 12.67
C ILE A 181 -9.54 -8.62 14.19
N LEU A 182 -9.91 -7.50 14.83
CA LEU A 182 -10.09 -7.44 16.28
C LEU A 182 -11.11 -8.48 16.76
N PHE A 183 -12.25 -8.61 16.08
CA PHE A 183 -13.28 -9.59 16.41
C PHE A 183 -12.73 -11.02 16.35
N VAL A 184 -12.06 -11.39 15.26
CA VAL A 184 -11.46 -12.73 15.08
C VAL A 184 -10.40 -12.98 16.16
N THR A 185 -9.55 -12.01 16.45
CA THR A 185 -8.51 -12.11 17.48
C THR A 185 -9.10 -12.31 18.88
N VAL A 186 -10.10 -11.50 19.27
CA VAL A 186 -10.79 -11.65 20.56
C VAL A 186 -11.51 -12.99 20.66
N PHE A 187 -12.18 -13.42 19.59
CA PHE A 187 -12.88 -14.70 19.55
C PHE A 187 -11.92 -15.88 19.68
N ALA A 188 -10.79 -15.85 18.96
CA ALA A 188 -9.75 -16.88 19.04
C ALA A 188 -9.15 -16.97 20.45
N TYR A 189 -8.82 -15.84 21.07
CA TYR A 189 -8.34 -15.83 22.46
C TYR A 189 -9.41 -16.26 23.46
N GLY A 190 -10.67 -15.90 23.24
CA GLY A 190 -11.81 -16.32 24.05
C GLY A 190 -11.98 -17.84 24.05
N ILE A 191 -11.93 -18.48 22.86
CA ILE A 191 -11.96 -19.94 22.72
C ILE A 191 -10.74 -20.57 23.41
N GLY A 192 -9.55 -20.03 23.19
CA GLY A 192 -8.32 -20.54 23.83
C GLY A 192 -8.39 -20.49 25.35
N PHE A 193 -8.90 -19.39 25.90
CA PHE A 193 -9.11 -19.23 27.34
C PHE A 193 -10.14 -20.22 27.89
N LEU A 194 -11.28 -20.40 27.22
CA LEU A 194 -12.30 -21.40 27.57
C LEU A 194 -11.74 -22.81 27.55
N GLY A 195 -10.94 -23.16 26.54
CA GLY A 195 -10.28 -24.45 26.44
C GLY A 195 -9.32 -24.71 27.61
N LEU A 196 -8.48 -23.72 27.95
CA LEU A 196 -7.58 -23.80 29.11
C LEU A 196 -8.35 -23.93 30.43
N LEU A 197 -9.45 -23.18 30.59
CA LEU A 197 -10.31 -23.27 31.77
C LEU A 197 -10.90 -24.68 31.93
N LEU A 198 -11.39 -25.27 30.84
CA LEU A 198 -11.94 -26.64 30.85
C LEU A 198 -10.87 -27.68 31.18
N ILE A 199 -9.66 -27.55 30.63
CA ILE A 199 -8.53 -28.43 31.00
C ILE A 199 -8.21 -28.28 32.48
N PHE A 200 -8.15 -27.06 33.01
CA PHE A 200 -7.87 -26.82 34.42
C PHE A 200 -8.96 -27.43 35.32
N LEU A 201 -10.24 -27.24 34.99
CA LEU A 201 -11.37 -27.83 35.72
C LEU A 201 -11.36 -29.37 35.70
N CYS A 202 -10.93 -29.98 34.59
CA CYS A 202 -10.77 -31.43 34.49
C CYS A 202 -9.51 -31.96 35.19
N ALA A 203 -8.45 -31.15 35.29
CA ALA A 203 -7.16 -31.54 35.86
C ALA A 203 -7.06 -31.35 37.38
N VAL A 204 -7.96 -30.59 38.02
CA VAL A 204 -8.01 -30.46 39.48
C VAL A 204 -8.57 -31.76 40.09
N PRO A 205 -7.74 -32.62 40.71
CA PRO A 205 -8.20 -33.86 41.32
C PRO A 205 -8.76 -33.50 42.70
N GLY A 206 -10.02 -33.06 42.74
CA GLY A 206 -10.59 -32.49 43.96
C GLY A 206 -12.07 -32.74 44.20
N PHE A 207 -12.84 -33.16 43.21
CA PHE A 207 -14.23 -33.55 43.44
C PHE A 207 -14.31 -35.02 43.86
N LYS A 208 -13.81 -35.32 45.06
CA LYS A 208 -14.19 -36.55 45.77
C LYS A 208 -15.71 -36.52 45.88
N ARG A 209 -16.40 -37.45 45.20
CA ARG A 209 -17.79 -37.80 45.51
C ARG A 209 -17.85 -38.01 47.03
N ARG A 210 -18.62 -37.20 47.73
CA ARG A 210 -19.10 -37.58 49.06
C ARG A 210 -20.07 -38.71 48.80
N ASP A 211 -19.61 -39.93 49.02
CA ASP A 211 -20.48 -41.09 49.12
C ASP A 211 -21.34 -40.88 50.37
N THR A 212 -22.62 -40.61 50.14
CA THR A 212 -23.70 -40.70 51.13
C THR A 212 -24.52 -41.93 50.85
#